data_AF-A0A956FWV1-F1
#
_entry.id   AF-A0A956FWV1-F1
#
_cell.length_a   1.000
_cell.length_b   1.000
_cell.length_c   1.000
_cell.angle_alpha   90.00
_cell.angle_beta   90.00
_cell.angle_gamma   90.00
#
_symmetry.space_group_name_H-M   'P 1'
#
loop_
_entity.id
_entity.type
_entity.pdbx_description
1 polymer ?
#
loop_
_entity_poly.entity_id
_entity_poly.type
_entity_poly.pdbx_seq_one_letter_code
_entity_poly.pdbx_strand_id
1 'polypeptide(L)'
;MAKLKGKRDADSNRYAVELDGVFAGWLADVAGASACGDVETGPTGRRYSRRDQLQCRAWPGMPRSFYAWVLRSFGEPIAGSDGAITLVGSDGLQLSRMLLEDVVITSLTVPAIDDACRERAKIGLTLSPGGVRHMYRRARPIGGEAQEQREPAPATDHRIEIDGLVEECSFITRVEALTIAQEIDLDATRGLRRTAPVSATSLVVVLPEHKGSGFFRWRERVPAGQASRRTATVTIGSPEVGFSVVLHDLRLLELTLLEPPPDADDGREGTAEGEVLQRMRRDLRVEMAASAVGFCFLPGK
;
A
#
# COMPACT_ATOMS: atom_id res chain seq x y z
N MET A 1 -17.05 46.98 8.35
CA MET A 1 -17.53 45.83 7.55
C MET A 1 -16.58 44.66 7.75
N ALA A 2 -16.98 43.66 8.51
CA ALA A 2 -16.18 42.46 8.76
C ALA A 2 -16.29 41.51 7.57
N LYS A 3 -15.15 41.10 6.99
CA LYS A 3 -15.09 40.06 5.97
C LYS A 3 -15.40 38.71 6.62
N LEU A 4 -16.54 38.12 6.27
CA LEU A 4 -16.87 36.73 6.55
C LEU A 4 -15.82 35.82 5.89
N LYS A 5 -14.99 35.19 6.72
CA LYS A 5 -14.09 34.11 6.32
C LYS A 5 -14.98 32.92 5.93
N GLY A 6 -14.92 32.53 4.66
CA GLY A 6 -15.75 31.45 4.11
C GLY A 6 -15.61 30.17 4.91
N LYS A 7 -16.73 29.69 5.45
CA LYS A 7 -16.86 28.42 6.16
C LYS A 7 -16.81 27.29 5.12
N ARG A 8 -15.61 26.81 4.83
CA ARG A 8 -15.35 25.50 4.21
C ARG A 8 -14.43 24.69 5.13
N ASP A 9 -14.86 24.48 6.36
CA ASP A 9 -14.34 23.37 7.15
C ASP A 9 -15.41 22.29 7.05
N ALA A 10 -15.18 21.33 6.15
CA ALA A 10 -15.89 20.07 6.22
C ALA A 10 -15.53 19.45 7.58
N ASP A 11 -16.54 18.98 8.34
CA ASP A 11 -16.34 18.09 9.48
C ASP A 11 -15.61 16.83 9.00
N SER A 12 -14.28 16.89 8.90
CA SER A 12 -13.48 15.72 8.59
C SER A 12 -13.27 14.95 9.88
N ASN A 13 -14.07 13.90 10.03
CA ASN A 13 -13.82 12.86 11.02
C ASN A 13 -12.38 12.36 10.88
N ARG A 14 -11.63 12.37 11.99
CA ARG A 14 -10.24 11.90 12.03
C ARG A 14 -10.16 10.61 12.84
N TYR A 15 -9.40 9.63 12.37
CA TYR A 15 -9.27 8.33 13.01
C TYR A 15 -7.86 8.16 13.56
N ALA A 16 -7.69 8.23 14.87
CA ALA A 16 -6.43 7.95 15.54
C ALA A 16 -6.28 6.44 15.71
N VAL A 17 -5.13 5.88 15.32
CA VAL A 17 -4.80 4.48 15.58
C VAL A 17 -3.75 4.38 16.69
N GLU A 18 -4.01 3.48 17.62
CA GLU A 18 -3.14 3.15 18.75
C GLU A 18 -2.87 1.64 18.69
N LEU A 19 -1.61 1.26 18.85
CA LEU A 19 -1.15 -0.13 18.82
C LEU A 19 -0.26 -0.38 20.03
N ASP A 20 -0.56 -1.42 20.79
CA ASP A 20 0.13 -1.83 22.00
C ASP A 20 0.28 -0.67 23.02
N GLY A 21 -0.73 0.21 23.07
CA GLY A 21 -0.74 1.42 23.92
C GLY A 21 0.05 2.62 23.37
N VAL A 22 0.65 2.50 22.18
CA VAL A 22 1.45 3.54 21.54
C VAL A 22 0.68 4.15 20.38
N PHE A 23 0.76 5.47 20.19
CA PHE A 23 0.17 6.10 19.03
C PHE A 23 0.85 5.64 17.74
N ALA A 24 0.04 5.18 16.78
CA ALA A 24 0.50 4.63 15.51
C ALA A 24 0.00 5.43 14.30
N GLY A 25 -0.47 6.66 14.51
CA GLY A 25 -0.75 7.62 13.45
C GLY A 25 -2.24 7.88 13.20
N TRP A 26 -2.51 8.58 12.10
CA TRP A 26 -3.85 9.01 11.71
C TRP A 26 -4.29 8.30 10.43
N LEU A 27 -5.38 7.54 10.51
CA LEU A 27 -6.04 6.97 9.35
C LEU A 27 -6.88 8.04 8.67
N ALA A 28 -6.90 7.98 7.33
CA ALA A 28 -7.70 8.85 6.49
C ALA A 28 -9.16 8.39 6.39
N ASP A 29 -9.39 7.09 6.51
CA ASP A 29 -10.72 6.48 6.44
C ASP A 29 -10.72 5.08 7.05
N VAL A 30 -11.88 4.67 7.57
CA VAL A 30 -12.11 3.34 8.15
C VAL A 30 -13.49 2.88 7.69
N ALA A 31 -13.52 1.73 7.02
CA ALA A 31 -14.71 1.10 6.49
C ALA A 31 -14.74 -0.38 6.88
N GLY A 32 -15.95 -0.94 6.99
CA GLY A 32 -16.13 -2.31 7.43
C GLY A 32 -16.10 -2.45 8.95
N ALA A 33 -17.03 -3.24 9.44
CA ALA A 33 -17.15 -3.86 10.77
C ALA A 33 -18.40 -4.76 10.72
N SER A 34 -18.58 -5.48 9.59
CA SER A 34 -19.69 -6.40 9.44
C SER A 34 -19.22 -7.75 9.93
N ALA A 35 -19.79 -8.21 11.05
CA ALA A 35 -19.52 -9.54 11.56
C ALA A 35 -19.95 -10.58 10.52
N CYS A 36 -19.00 -11.11 9.77
CA CYS A 36 -19.20 -12.23 8.86
C CYS A 36 -18.46 -13.43 9.44
N GLY A 37 -19.01 -13.99 10.51
CA GLY A 37 -18.60 -15.28 11.03
C GLY A 37 -19.48 -16.37 10.42
N ASP A 38 -18.92 -17.19 9.52
CA ASP A 38 -19.53 -18.46 9.18
C ASP A 38 -19.14 -19.49 10.25
N VAL A 39 -20.13 -20.16 10.83
CA VAL A 39 -19.91 -21.23 11.81
C VAL A 39 -19.74 -22.54 11.05
N GLU A 40 -18.50 -22.98 10.86
CA GLU A 40 -18.25 -24.32 10.35
C GLU A 40 -18.38 -25.32 11.50
N THR A 41 -19.31 -26.26 11.35
CA THR A 41 -19.49 -27.36 12.32
C THR A 41 -18.75 -28.58 11.82
N GLY A 42 -17.57 -28.85 12.39
CA GLY A 42 -16.80 -30.06 12.10
C GLY A 42 -17.05 -31.19 13.11
N PRO A 43 -16.52 -32.41 12.88
CA PRO A 43 -16.67 -33.57 13.77
C PRO A 43 -16.16 -33.35 15.20
N THR A 44 -15.31 -32.33 15.40
CA THR A 44 -14.67 -31.97 16.68
C THR A 44 -15.22 -30.70 17.32
N GLY A 45 -16.33 -30.15 16.80
CA GLY A 45 -17.01 -28.97 17.34
C GLY A 45 -17.14 -27.81 16.35
N ARG A 46 -17.68 -26.68 16.83
CA ARG A 46 -17.79 -25.43 16.06
C ARG A 46 -16.40 -24.79 15.92
N ARG A 47 -15.96 -24.55 14.69
CA ARG A 47 -14.81 -23.67 14.39
C ARG A 47 -15.35 -22.33 13.92
N TYR A 48 -14.90 -21.26 14.56
CA TYR A 48 -15.05 -19.90 14.05
C TYR A 48 -13.89 -19.69 13.07
N SER A 49 -14.12 -19.90 11.78
CA SER A 49 -13.06 -19.85 10.77
C SER A 49 -12.85 -18.45 10.19
N ARG A 50 -13.79 -17.51 10.41
CA ARG A 50 -13.73 -16.20 9.76
C ARG A 50 -13.66 -15.05 10.77
N ARG A 51 -12.53 -14.35 10.75
CA ARG A 51 -12.31 -13.09 11.47
C ARG A 51 -13.02 -11.94 10.76
N ASP A 52 -13.45 -10.95 11.54
CA ASP A 52 -13.97 -9.70 10.99
C ASP A 52 -12.91 -9.04 10.11
N GLN A 53 -13.35 -8.35 9.05
CA GLN A 53 -12.45 -7.57 8.20
C GLN A 53 -12.76 -6.09 8.32
N LEU A 54 -11.70 -5.30 8.57
CA LEU A 54 -11.76 -3.84 8.58
C LEU A 54 -10.88 -3.33 7.44
N GLN A 55 -11.42 -2.46 6.60
CA GLN A 55 -10.67 -1.80 5.55
C GLN A 55 -10.30 -0.39 6.01
N CYS A 56 -9.03 -0.06 5.97
CA CYS A 56 -8.53 1.24 6.39
C CYS A 56 -7.74 1.88 5.25
N ARG A 57 -7.74 3.22 5.22
CA ARG A 57 -6.83 3.99 4.38
C ARG A 57 -5.92 4.83 5.25
N ALA A 58 -4.62 4.72 5.06
CA ALA A 58 -3.62 5.47 5.77
C ALA A 58 -2.84 6.38 4.81
N TRP A 59 -2.28 7.45 5.35
CA TRP A 59 -1.33 8.26 4.58
C TRP A 59 0.04 7.55 4.50
N PRO A 60 0.89 7.86 3.52
CA PRO A 60 2.25 7.32 3.50
C PRO A 60 3.16 7.92 4.58
N GLY A 61 2.86 9.13 5.08
CA GLY A 61 3.62 9.76 6.16
C GLY A 61 3.31 9.20 7.56
N MET A 62 3.12 7.89 7.71
CA MET A 62 2.78 7.27 9.00
C MET A 62 4.02 7.03 9.86
N PRO A 63 3.90 7.02 11.20
CA PRO A 63 5.05 6.84 12.09
C PRO A 63 5.66 5.44 11.97
N ARG A 64 6.91 5.29 12.44
CA ARG A 64 7.62 4.00 12.43
C ARG A 64 6.86 2.88 13.13
N SER A 65 6.09 3.18 14.19
CA SER A 65 5.24 2.21 14.90
C SER A 65 4.21 1.55 13.98
N PHE A 66 3.64 2.30 13.04
CA PHE A 66 2.72 1.77 12.02
C PHE A 66 3.42 0.78 11.08
N TYR A 67 4.58 1.12 10.55
CA TYR A 67 5.32 0.23 9.65
C TYR A 67 5.95 -0.96 10.37
N ALA A 68 6.29 -0.82 11.64
CA ALA A 68 6.68 -1.94 12.49
C ALA A 68 5.51 -2.95 12.63
N TRP A 69 4.27 -2.47 12.73
CA TRP A 69 3.10 -3.35 12.72
C TRP A 69 2.87 -4.05 11.37
N VAL A 70 3.14 -3.38 10.24
CA VAL A 70 3.16 -4.03 8.91
C VAL A 70 4.18 -5.17 8.89
N LEU A 71 5.41 -4.92 9.34
CA LEU A 71 6.48 -5.93 9.43
C LEU A 71 6.08 -7.13 10.30
N ARG A 72 5.52 -6.88 11.48
CA ARG A 72 5.06 -7.95 12.38
C ARG A 72 3.91 -8.77 11.80
N SER A 73 3.00 -8.11 11.09
CA SER A 73 1.84 -8.77 10.47
C SER A 73 2.28 -9.73 9.35
N PHE A 74 3.22 -9.32 8.50
CA PHE A 74 3.71 -10.15 7.39
C PHE A 74 4.94 -10.99 7.74
N GLY A 75 5.48 -10.86 8.94
CA GLY A 75 6.66 -11.59 9.42
C GLY A 75 6.41 -13.09 9.62
N GLU A 76 7.48 -13.78 10.00
CA GLU A 76 7.44 -15.16 10.47
C GLU A 76 8.24 -15.24 11.77
N PRO A 77 7.61 -15.53 12.93
CA PRO A 77 6.17 -15.81 13.12
C PRO A 77 5.29 -14.59 12.89
N ILE A 78 4.03 -14.83 12.49
CA ILE A 78 3.01 -13.77 12.39
C ILE A 78 2.65 -13.32 13.82
N ALA A 79 2.69 -12.01 14.05
CA ALA A 79 2.32 -11.43 15.34
C ALA A 79 1.30 -10.30 15.16
N GLY A 80 0.15 -10.44 15.82
CA GLY A 80 -0.84 -9.38 15.96
C GLY A 80 -0.41 -8.30 16.93
N SER A 81 -1.25 -7.29 17.05
CA SER A 81 -1.10 -6.22 18.03
C SER A 81 -2.45 -5.92 18.63
N ASP A 82 -2.48 -5.60 19.92
CA ASP A 82 -3.71 -5.08 20.51
C ASP A 82 -3.78 -3.60 20.17
N GLY A 83 -4.97 -3.10 19.87
CA GLY A 83 -5.07 -1.75 19.36
C GLY A 83 -6.40 -1.09 19.61
N ALA A 84 -6.43 0.18 19.25
CA ALA A 84 -7.66 0.96 19.24
C ALA A 84 -7.71 1.89 18.04
N ILE A 85 -8.88 1.94 17.42
CA ILE A 85 -9.23 2.98 16.45
C ILE A 85 -10.18 3.95 17.15
N THR A 86 -9.76 5.20 17.25
CA THR A 86 -10.51 6.26 17.94
C THR A 86 -10.98 7.29 16.93
N LEU A 87 -12.30 7.46 16.82
CA LEU A 87 -12.88 8.56 16.05
C LEU A 87 -12.80 9.84 16.88
N VAL A 88 -12.24 10.89 16.27
CA VAL A 88 -11.98 12.18 16.91
C VAL A 88 -12.74 13.28 16.18
N GLY A 89 -13.41 14.12 16.96
CA GLY A 89 -14.11 15.30 16.47
C GLY A 89 -13.17 16.42 16.03
N SER A 90 -13.75 17.47 15.47
CA SER A 90 -13.04 18.69 15.09
C SER A 90 -12.47 19.44 16.31
N ASP A 91 -13.10 19.28 17.47
CA ASP A 91 -12.67 19.79 18.78
C ASP A 91 -11.53 18.98 19.43
N GLY A 92 -11.08 17.88 18.79
CA GLY A 92 -10.05 17.00 19.33
C GLY A 92 -10.55 16.05 20.42
N LEU A 93 -11.87 15.98 20.64
CA LEU A 93 -12.47 15.06 21.58
C LEU A 93 -12.76 13.71 20.92
N GLN A 94 -12.55 12.63 21.68
CA GLN A 94 -12.96 11.30 21.30
C GLN A 94 -14.49 11.23 21.18
N LEU A 95 -14.99 10.83 20.02
CA LEU A 95 -16.41 10.58 19.75
C LEU A 95 -16.76 9.09 19.94
N SER A 96 -15.90 8.18 19.46
CA SER A 96 -16.07 6.74 19.62
C SER A 96 -14.70 6.04 19.65
N ARG A 97 -14.64 4.85 20.24
CA ARG A 97 -13.42 4.02 20.24
C ARG A 97 -13.79 2.57 20.01
N MET A 98 -13.08 1.96 19.07
CA MET A 98 -13.14 0.53 18.77
C MET A 98 -11.84 -0.08 19.29
N LEU A 99 -11.95 -1.06 20.19
CA LEU A 99 -10.83 -1.86 20.65
C LEU A 99 -10.70 -3.08 19.75
N LEU A 100 -9.46 -3.39 19.36
CA LEU A 100 -9.08 -4.48 18.50
C LEU A 100 -8.14 -5.39 19.29
N GLU A 101 -8.43 -6.68 19.32
CA GLU A 101 -7.57 -7.70 19.94
C GLU A 101 -6.85 -8.49 18.86
N ASP A 102 -5.55 -8.75 19.05
CA ASP A 102 -4.71 -9.55 18.15
C ASP A 102 -4.91 -9.19 16.67
N VAL A 103 -4.89 -7.89 16.36
CA VAL A 103 -5.13 -7.41 14.99
C VAL A 103 -3.87 -7.53 14.14
N VAL A 104 -4.06 -8.17 12.99
CA VAL A 104 -3.02 -8.30 11.95
C VAL A 104 -3.49 -7.69 10.64
N ILE A 105 -2.53 -7.21 9.86
CA ILE A 105 -2.77 -6.75 8.49
C ILE A 105 -2.75 -7.96 7.55
N THR A 106 -3.85 -8.22 6.86
CA THR A 106 -3.97 -9.29 5.84
C THR A 106 -3.75 -8.79 4.43
N SER A 107 -3.89 -7.48 4.19
CA SER A 107 -3.60 -6.87 2.89
C SER A 107 -2.99 -5.49 3.05
N LEU A 108 -1.97 -5.20 2.26
CA LEU A 108 -1.36 -3.88 2.09
C LEU A 108 -1.45 -3.50 0.60
N THR A 109 -2.13 -2.39 0.30
CA THR A 109 -2.22 -1.84 -1.05
C THR A 109 -1.42 -0.55 -1.14
N VAL A 110 -0.35 -0.59 -1.93
CA VAL A 110 0.34 0.60 -2.41
C VAL A 110 -0.50 1.19 -3.54
N PRO A 111 -0.97 2.44 -3.42
CA PRO A 111 -1.81 3.05 -4.44
C PRO A 111 -1.06 3.19 -5.77
N ALA A 112 -1.81 3.25 -6.87
CA ALA A 112 -1.23 3.64 -8.15
C ALA A 112 -0.65 5.05 -8.04
N ILE A 113 0.49 5.26 -8.67
CA ILE A 113 1.22 6.52 -8.64
C ILE A 113 1.40 6.99 -10.07
N ASP A 114 1.00 8.23 -10.31
CA ASP A 114 1.09 8.88 -11.61
C ASP A 114 1.73 10.25 -11.41
N ASP A 115 2.82 10.52 -12.12
CA ASP A 115 3.51 11.82 -12.03
C ASP A 115 2.61 12.99 -12.43
N ALA A 116 1.63 12.76 -13.31
CA ALA A 116 0.64 13.76 -13.70
C ALA A 116 -0.42 14.01 -12.62
N CYS A 117 -0.67 13.05 -11.73
CA CYS A 117 -1.68 13.12 -10.69
C CYS A 117 -1.08 12.76 -9.33
N ARG A 118 -0.35 13.71 -8.74
CA ARG A 118 0.21 13.60 -7.37
C ARG A 118 -0.84 13.73 -6.27
N GLU A 119 -2.12 13.56 -6.60
CA GLU A 119 -3.22 13.68 -5.63
C GLU A 119 -3.09 12.58 -4.57
N ARG A 120 -2.61 12.99 -3.37
CA ARG A 120 -2.88 12.39 -2.07
C ARG A 120 -3.05 10.86 -2.09
N ALA A 121 -2.05 10.17 -2.62
CA ALA A 121 -1.98 8.71 -2.67
C ALA A 121 -2.07 8.13 -1.25
N LYS A 122 -3.13 7.37 -0.95
CA LYS A 122 -3.37 6.72 0.35
C LYS A 122 -3.06 5.23 0.25
N ILE A 123 -2.37 4.70 1.26
CA ILE A 123 -2.13 3.27 1.42
C ILE A 123 -3.44 2.60 1.86
N GLY A 124 -3.80 1.51 1.21
CA GLY A 124 -4.91 0.65 1.62
C GLY A 124 -4.44 -0.45 2.58
N LEU A 125 -5.26 -0.74 3.58
CA LEU A 125 -5.03 -1.85 4.52
C LEU A 125 -6.31 -2.67 4.67
N THR A 126 -6.16 -3.98 4.72
CA THR A 126 -7.20 -4.87 5.26
C THR A 126 -6.69 -5.45 6.55
N LEU A 127 -7.46 -5.29 7.62
CA LEU A 127 -7.17 -5.76 8.97
C LEU A 127 -8.05 -6.95 9.30
N SER A 128 -7.51 -7.87 10.09
CA SER A 128 -8.19 -9.07 10.57
C SER A 128 -8.04 -9.20 12.09
N PRO A 129 -8.85 -8.46 12.88
CA PRO A 129 -8.86 -8.57 14.34
C PRO A 129 -9.31 -9.97 14.82
N GLY A 130 -8.71 -10.43 15.91
CA GLY A 130 -9.20 -11.59 16.65
C GLY A 130 -10.48 -11.29 17.45
N GLY A 131 -10.64 -10.03 17.88
CA GLY A 131 -11.85 -9.55 18.55
C GLY A 131 -12.06 -8.05 18.36
N VAL A 132 -13.33 -7.63 18.30
CA VAL A 132 -13.71 -6.22 18.17
C VAL A 132 -14.66 -5.84 19.29
N ARG A 133 -14.35 -4.76 20.02
CA ARG A 133 -15.22 -4.23 21.07
C ARG A 133 -15.42 -2.73 20.90
N HIS A 134 -16.68 -2.33 20.71
CA HIS A 134 -17.06 -0.93 20.67
C HIS A 134 -17.20 -0.36 22.08
N MET A 135 -16.57 0.79 22.32
CA MET A 135 -16.70 1.56 23.54
C MET A 135 -17.34 2.92 23.23
N TYR A 136 -18.56 3.09 23.72
CA TYR A 136 -19.24 4.38 23.78
C TYR A 136 -19.04 4.93 25.19
N ARG A 137 -18.04 5.82 25.36
CA ARG A 137 -17.80 6.52 26.63
C ARG A 137 -17.95 8.03 26.41
N ARG A 138 -18.19 8.77 27.50
CA ARG A 138 -18.20 10.25 27.47
C ARG A 138 -16.92 10.78 26.82
N ALA A 139 -17.08 11.80 26.00
CA ALA A 139 -16.01 12.49 25.29
C ALA A 139 -14.86 12.83 26.24
N ARG A 140 -13.65 12.40 25.86
CA ARG A 140 -12.39 12.72 26.55
C ARG A 140 -11.40 13.25 25.53
N PRO A 141 -10.46 14.12 25.92
CA PRO A 141 -9.34 14.48 25.06
C PRO A 141 -8.54 13.25 24.67
N ILE A 142 -8.03 13.24 23.43
CA ILE A 142 -7.05 12.24 22.97
C ILE A 142 -5.70 12.45 23.67
N GLY A 143 -4.85 11.42 23.68
CA GLY A 143 -3.51 11.49 24.27
C GLY A 143 -2.60 12.51 23.56
N GLY A 144 -1.63 13.06 24.32
CA GLY A 144 -0.76 14.15 23.88
C GLY A 144 -0.02 13.88 22.56
N GLU A 145 0.51 12.68 22.34
CA GLU A 145 1.20 12.31 21.10
C GLU A 145 0.30 12.43 19.87
N ALA A 146 -0.96 12.01 19.98
CA ALA A 146 -1.93 12.13 18.89
C ALA A 146 -2.26 13.61 18.60
N GLN A 147 -2.30 14.45 19.64
CA GLN A 147 -2.56 15.88 19.52
C GLN A 147 -1.36 16.66 18.96
N GLU A 148 -0.13 16.23 19.28
CA GLU A 148 1.13 16.85 18.86
C GLU A 148 1.51 16.45 17.43
N GLN A 149 1.24 15.20 17.03
CA GLN A 149 1.46 14.73 15.67
C GLN A 149 0.35 15.31 14.75
N ARG A 150 0.69 16.43 14.10
CA ARG A 150 -0.13 17.05 13.04
C ARG A 150 -0.40 16.05 11.92
N GLU A 151 -1.49 16.33 11.19
CA GLU A 151 -1.99 15.50 10.08
C GLU A 151 -0.85 14.92 9.22
N PRO A 152 -0.93 13.63 8.84
CA PRO A 152 0.14 12.98 8.11
C PRO A 152 0.49 13.75 6.84
N ALA A 153 1.79 13.91 6.59
CA ALA A 153 2.30 14.62 5.43
C ALA A 153 1.79 13.94 4.13
N PRO A 154 1.50 14.73 3.08
CA PRO A 154 1.19 14.18 1.76
C PRO A 154 2.35 13.31 1.27
N ALA A 155 2.04 12.32 0.43
CA ALA A 155 3.00 11.38 -0.12
C ALA A 155 4.23 12.08 -0.72
N THR A 156 5.40 11.77 -0.17
CA THR A 156 6.74 12.15 -0.64
C THR A 156 7.32 11.08 -1.56
N ASP A 157 8.06 11.53 -2.56
CA ASP A 157 9.07 10.84 -3.39
C ASP A 157 9.00 9.31 -3.36
N HIS A 158 8.00 8.76 -4.04
CA HIS A 158 7.97 7.34 -4.34
C HIS A 158 9.17 7.01 -5.23
N ARG A 159 9.91 5.96 -4.86
CA ARG A 159 11.07 5.52 -5.62
C ARG A 159 10.92 4.04 -5.88
N ILE A 160 11.01 3.67 -7.15
CA ILE A 160 11.10 2.30 -7.59
C ILE A 160 12.50 2.06 -8.14
N GLU A 161 13.12 0.99 -7.69
CA GLU A 161 14.41 0.54 -8.20
C GLU A 161 14.28 -0.92 -8.59
N ILE A 162 14.79 -1.28 -9.76
CA ILE A 162 14.88 -2.66 -10.21
C ILE A 162 16.35 -2.96 -10.48
N ASP A 163 16.86 -4.05 -9.90
CA ASP A 163 18.26 -4.45 -10.02
C ASP A 163 18.70 -4.44 -11.47
N GLY A 164 19.74 -3.65 -11.80
CA GLY A 164 20.30 -3.56 -13.15
C GLY A 164 19.38 -2.90 -14.20
N LEU A 165 18.39 -2.11 -13.77
CA LEU A 165 17.54 -1.24 -14.59
C LEU A 165 17.36 0.15 -13.94
N VAL A 166 18.37 0.60 -13.17
CA VAL A 166 18.31 1.85 -12.38
C VAL A 166 18.10 3.07 -13.28
N GLU A 167 18.71 3.09 -14.46
CA GLU A 167 18.54 4.19 -15.42
C GLU A 167 17.11 4.22 -15.96
N GLU A 168 16.56 3.08 -16.39
CA GLU A 168 15.19 2.98 -16.90
C GLU A 168 14.16 3.33 -15.83
N CYS A 169 14.41 2.95 -14.57
CA CYS A 169 13.53 3.30 -13.44
C CYS A 169 13.38 4.81 -13.23
N SER A 170 14.38 5.63 -13.61
CA SER A 170 14.29 7.09 -13.51
C SER A 170 13.33 7.73 -14.52
N PHE A 171 12.91 6.98 -15.55
CA PHE A 171 11.97 7.44 -16.58
C PHE A 171 10.55 6.88 -16.40
N ILE A 172 10.29 6.16 -15.30
CA ILE A 172 8.95 5.65 -15.00
C ILE A 172 8.04 6.83 -14.67
N THR A 173 6.96 6.95 -15.44
CA THR A 173 5.95 8.01 -15.31
C THR A 173 4.75 7.56 -14.49
N ARG A 174 4.45 6.25 -14.52
CA ARG A 174 3.32 5.66 -13.79
C ARG A 174 3.66 4.28 -13.23
N VAL A 175 3.16 4.00 -12.04
CA VAL A 175 3.18 2.69 -11.39
C VAL A 175 1.73 2.33 -11.05
N GLU A 176 1.25 1.17 -11.49
CA GLU A 176 -0.10 0.72 -11.10
C GLU A 176 -0.12 0.26 -9.62
N ALA A 177 -1.32 0.12 -9.05
CA ALA A 177 -1.46 -0.25 -7.65
C ALA A 177 -0.88 -1.65 -7.38
N LEU A 178 -0.08 -1.78 -6.33
CA LEU A 178 0.52 -3.02 -5.88
C LEU A 178 -0.18 -3.49 -4.61
N THR A 179 -0.83 -4.64 -4.64
CA THR A 179 -1.47 -5.23 -3.46
C THR A 179 -0.71 -6.46 -3.01
N ILE A 180 -0.36 -6.50 -1.72
CA ILE A 180 0.31 -7.63 -1.06
C ILE A 180 -0.66 -8.20 -0.06
N ALA A 181 -0.99 -9.48 -0.19
CA ALA A 181 -2.00 -10.14 0.62
C ALA A 181 -1.47 -11.43 1.25
N GLN A 182 -2.05 -11.77 2.40
CA GLN A 182 -1.81 -13.04 3.06
C GLN A 182 -3.12 -13.62 3.60
N GLU A 183 -3.21 -14.93 3.54
CA GLU A 183 -4.29 -15.69 4.15
C GLU A 183 -3.82 -16.24 5.48
N ILE A 184 -4.62 -15.98 6.52
CA ILE A 184 -4.31 -16.37 7.89
C ILE A 184 -5.46 -17.19 8.45
N ASP A 185 -5.11 -18.16 9.29
CA ASP A 185 -6.04 -18.96 10.08
C ASP A 185 -5.59 -18.97 11.54
N LEU A 186 -6.54 -19.18 12.44
CA LEU A 186 -6.30 -19.28 13.87
C LEU A 186 -6.19 -20.77 14.24
N ASP A 187 -4.98 -21.24 14.49
CA ASP A 187 -4.75 -22.57 15.04
C ASP A 187 -4.86 -22.50 16.57
N ALA A 188 -5.84 -23.21 17.13
CA ALA A 188 -6.09 -23.26 18.58
C ALA A 188 -4.87 -23.70 19.41
N THR A 189 -3.88 -24.37 18.80
CA THR A 189 -2.70 -24.90 19.49
C THR A 189 -1.44 -24.08 19.22
N ARG A 190 -1.39 -23.36 18.09
CA ARG A 190 -0.18 -22.69 17.59
C ARG A 190 -0.33 -21.18 17.37
N GLY A 191 -1.53 -20.64 17.60
CA GLY A 191 -1.83 -19.23 17.34
C GLY A 191 -2.04 -18.97 15.85
N LEU A 192 -1.72 -17.74 15.42
CA LEU A 192 -1.86 -17.31 14.04
C LEU A 192 -0.93 -18.07 13.09
N ARG A 193 -1.49 -18.60 12.01
CA ARG A 193 -0.73 -19.30 10.97
C ARG A 193 -1.13 -18.84 9.58
N ARG A 194 -0.15 -18.71 8.69
CA ARG A 194 -0.39 -18.50 7.26
C ARG A 194 -0.84 -19.79 6.57
N THR A 195 -1.95 -19.75 5.83
CA THR A 195 -2.47 -20.90 5.06
C THR A 195 -1.87 -21.00 3.66
N ALA A 196 -1.46 -19.87 3.09
CA ALA A 196 -0.83 -19.75 1.78
C ALA A 196 0.40 -18.83 1.85
N PRO A 197 1.37 -18.93 0.93
CA PRO A 197 2.44 -17.94 0.83
C PRO A 197 1.88 -16.52 0.63
N VAL A 198 2.63 -15.50 1.08
CA VAL A 198 2.29 -14.10 0.80
C VAL A 198 2.27 -13.89 -0.71
N SER A 199 1.16 -13.38 -1.23
CA SER A 199 0.99 -13.09 -2.65
C SER A 199 1.08 -11.59 -2.90
N ALA A 200 1.55 -11.22 -4.09
CA ALA A 200 1.50 -9.85 -4.58
C ALA A 200 0.86 -9.83 -5.96
N THR A 201 0.11 -8.77 -6.26
CA THR A 201 -0.32 -8.48 -7.63
C THR A 201 0.88 -8.18 -8.52
N SER A 202 0.70 -8.28 -9.83
CA SER A 202 1.73 -7.88 -10.79
C SER A 202 2.20 -6.44 -10.52
N LEU A 203 3.51 -6.23 -10.53
CA LEU A 203 4.10 -4.90 -10.59
C LEU A 203 4.01 -4.42 -12.02
N VAL A 204 3.27 -3.33 -12.24
CA VAL A 204 3.12 -2.73 -13.57
C VAL A 204 3.68 -1.32 -13.54
N VAL A 205 4.58 -1.03 -14.47
CA VAL A 205 5.19 0.29 -14.64
C VAL A 205 4.99 0.77 -16.07
N VAL A 206 4.94 2.09 -16.23
CA VAL A 206 4.83 2.77 -17.52
C VAL A 206 5.98 3.76 -17.65
N LEU A 207 6.62 3.75 -18.80
CA LEU A 207 7.72 4.65 -19.17
C LEU A 207 7.72 4.89 -20.68
N PRO A 208 8.33 5.98 -21.18
CA PRO A 208 8.45 6.20 -22.62
C PRO A 208 9.19 5.04 -23.32
N GLU A 209 8.67 4.57 -24.45
CA GLU A 209 9.17 3.38 -25.17
C GLU A 209 10.68 3.46 -25.44
N HIS A 210 11.14 4.60 -25.94
CA HIS A 210 12.54 4.84 -26.28
C HIS A 210 13.49 4.81 -25.06
N LYS A 211 12.95 4.87 -23.83
CA LYS A 211 13.70 4.70 -22.58
C LYS A 211 13.65 3.26 -22.05
N GLY A 212 12.82 2.39 -22.62
CA GLY A 212 12.63 1.00 -22.17
C GLY A 212 13.68 -0.01 -22.64
N SER A 213 14.85 0.42 -23.12
CA SER A 213 15.81 -0.48 -23.78
C SER A 213 16.28 -1.65 -22.90
N GLY A 214 16.48 -1.41 -21.60
CA GLY A 214 16.84 -2.46 -20.64
C GLY A 214 15.74 -3.52 -20.45
N PHE A 215 14.47 -3.14 -20.51
CA PHE A 215 13.36 -4.09 -20.43
C PHE A 215 13.29 -5.01 -21.67
N PHE A 216 13.51 -4.46 -22.87
CA PHE A 216 13.60 -5.26 -24.09
C PHE A 216 14.78 -6.25 -24.04
N ARG A 217 15.97 -5.78 -23.63
CA ARG A 217 17.15 -6.64 -23.43
C ARG A 217 16.90 -7.72 -22.37
N TRP A 218 16.15 -7.38 -21.32
CA TRP A 218 15.77 -8.36 -20.30
C TRP A 218 14.89 -9.45 -20.91
N ARG A 219 13.85 -9.08 -21.68
CA ARG A 219 12.97 -10.03 -22.39
C ARG A 219 13.75 -10.99 -23.29
N GLU A 220 14.70 -10.48 -24.07
CA GLU A 220 15.51 -11.29 -25.00
C GLU A 220 16.41 -12.31 -24.29
N ARG A 221 16.78 -12.05 -23.03
CA ARG A 221 17.62 -12.98 -22.24
C ARG A 221 16.83 -14.08 -21.55
N VAL A 222 15.51 -13.95 -21.39
CA VAL A 222 14.67 -14.96 -20.72
C VAL A 222 14.71 -16.32 -21.44
N PRO A 223 14.57 -16.41 -22.79
CA PRO A 223 14.65 -17.69 -23.50
C PRO A 223 16.06 -18.30 -23.52
N ALA A 224 17.11 -17.53 -23.25
CA ALA A 224 18.50 -17.97 -23.30
C ALA A 224 18.96 -18.74 -22.04
N GLY A 225 18.06 -19.01 -21.09
CA GLY A 225 18.36 -19.79 -19.89
C GLY A 225 19.26 -19.08 -18.87
N GLN A 226 19.62 -17.82 -19.09
CA GLN A 226 20.33 -17.01 -18.10
C GLN A 226 19.35 -16.55 -17.02
N ALA A 227 19.76 -16.69 -15.76
CA ALA A 227 18.98 -16.29 -14.59
C ALA A 227 18.56 -14.82 -14.71
N SER A 228 17.32 -14.62 -15.17
CA SER A 228 16.74 -13.31 -15.45
C SER A 228 15.97 -12.77 -14.25
N ARG A 229 16.21 -13.34 -13.06
CA ARG A 229 15.54 -12.92 -11.83
C ARG A 229 16.18 -11.62 -11.34
N ARG A 230 15.34 -10.64 -11.04
CA ARG A 230 15.75 -9.34 -10.50
C ARG A 230 15.00 -9.08 -9.20
N THR A 231 15.53 -8.21 -8.36
CA THR A 231 14.80 -7.67 -7.20
C THR A 231 14.30 -6.27 -7.54
N ALA A 232 13.11 -5.91 -7.08
CA ALA A 232 12.66 -4.53 -7.09
C ALA A 232 12.43 -4.04 -5.68
N THR A 233 12.75 -2.78 -5.45
CA THR A 233 12.49 -2.09 -4.19
C THR A 233 11.54 -0.94 -4.47
N VAL A 234 10.35 -1.00 -3.86
CA VAL A 234 9.36 0.08 -3.89
C VAL A 234 9.41 0.79 -2.54
N THR A 235 9.89 2.02 -2.52
CA THR A 235 9.96 2.84 -1.31
C THR A 235 8.67 3.59 -1.11
N ILE A 236 8.11 3.49 0.09
CA ILE A 236 6.84 4.08 0.50
C ILE A 236 7.06 4.92 1.75
N GLY A 237 6.50 6.13 1.75
CA GLY A 237 6.42 6.98 2.93
C GLY A 237 7.37 8.16 2.90
N SER A 238 7.63 8.76 4.06
CA SER A 238 8.58 9.87 4.17
C SER A 238 10.02 9.36 4.16
N PRO A 239 10.98 10.17 3.64
CA PRO A 239 12.40 9.86 3.75
C PRO A 239 12.88 9.64 5.19
N GLU A 240 12.15 10.15 6.18
CA GLU A 240 12.45 9.99 7.61
C GLU A 240 12.09 8.60 8.15
N VAL A 241 11.08 7.95 7.57
CA VAL A 241 10.64 6.62 8.00
C VAL A 241 11.29 5.54 7.13
N GLY A 242 11.46 5.80 5.84
CA GLY A 242 12.20 4.96 4.90
C GLY A 242 11.69 3.53 4.86
N PHE A 243 10.39 3.31 4.66
CA PHE A 243 9.84 1.96 4.54
C PHE A 243 9.87 1.48 3.09
N SER A 244 10.28 0.23 2.86
CA SER A 244 10.38 -0.33 1.51
C SER A 244 9.74 -1.71 1.44
N VAL A 245 9.04 -1.93 0.34
CA VAL A 245 8.57 -3.23 -0.13
C VAL A 245 9.61 -3.77 -1.09
N VAL A 246 10.10 -4.98 -0.82
CA VAL A 246 11.08 -5.67 -1.65
C VAL A 246 10.39 -6.81 -2.37
N LEU A 247 10.38 -6.77 -3.69
CA LEU A 247 9.83 -7.80 -4.57
C LEU A 247 10.98 -8.67 -5.07
N HIS A 248 11.05 -9.91 -4.59
CA HIS A 248 12.10 -10.86 -4.94
C HIS A 248 11.72 -11.72 -6.13
N ASP A 249 12.74 -12.16 -6.87
CA ASP A 249 12.59 -13.08 -8.00
C ASP A 249 11.58 -12.58 -9.05
N LEU A 250 11.66 -11.31 -9.41
CA LEU A 250 10.82 -10.72 -10.44
C LEU A 250 11.05 -11.37 -11.79
N ARG A 251 9.93 -11.60 -12.48
CA ARG A 251 9.88 -12.11 -13.83
C ARG A 251 9.08 -11.16 -14.68
N LEU A 252 9.61 -10.87 -15.86
CA LEU A 252 8.89 -10.15 -16.88
C LEU A 252 7.77 -11.03 -17.44
N LEU A 253 6.53 -10.55 -17.38
CA LEU A 253 5.37 -11.23 -17.93
C LEU A 253 5.06 -10.70 -19.33
N GLU A 254 4.92 -9.38 -19.45
CA GLU A 254 4.48 -8.75 -20.68
C GLU A 254 5.14 -7.39 -20.89
N LEU A 255 5.36 -7.06 -22.18
CA LEU A 255 5.75 -5.73 -22.65
C LEU A 255 4.72 -5.29 -23.69
N THR A 256 3.91 -4.30 -23.36
CA THR A 256 2.83 -3.80 -24.22
C THR A 256 3.14 -2.35 -24.61
N LEU A 257 3.11 -2.06 -25.91
CA LEU A 257 3.20 -0.68 -26.40
C LEU A 257 1.81 -0.04 -26.30
N LEU A 258 1.74 1.09 -25.61
CA LEU A 258 0.52 1.89 -25.50
C LEU A 258 0.49 2.88 -26.67
N GLU A 259 -0.68 2.97 -27.31
CA GLU A 259 -0.91 3.98 -28.35
C GLU A 259 -0.91 5.38 -27.71
N PRO A 260 -0.34 6.38 -28.40
CA PRO A 260 -0.42 7.76 -27.93
C PRO A 260 -1.89 8.21 -27.87
N PRO A 261 -2.25 9.09 -26.93
CA PRO A 261 -3.61 9.60 -26.83
C PRO A 261 -4.05 10.27 -28.16
N PRO A 262 -5.32 10.13 -28.55
CA PRO A 262 -5.83 10.53 -29.88
C PRO A 262 -5.69 12.04 -30.17
N ASP A 263 -5.53 12.87 -29.14
CA ASP A 263 -5.38 14.32 -29.29
C ASP A 263 -3.94 14.75 -29.66
N ALA A 264 -3.02 13.79 -29.83
CA ALA A 264 -1.63 14.02 -30.25
C ALA A 264 -1.43 13.86 -31.78
N ASP A 265 -2.46 14.11 -32.58
CA ASP A 265 -2.39 14.04 -34.04
C ASP A 265 -1.71 15.31 -34.61
N ASP A 266 -0.44 15.17 -35.02
CA ASP A 266 0.34 16.23 -35.65
C ASP A 266 0.17 16.26 -37.19
N GLY A 267 -0.73 15.45 -37.78
CA GLY A 267 -0.97 15.45 -39.24
C GLY A 267 0.23 15.02 -40.09
N ARG A 268 1.22 14.33 -39.49
CA ARG A 268 2.46 13.83 -40.14
C ARG A 268 2.56 12.30 -40.17
N GLU A 269 1.43 11.61 -40.01
CA GLU A 269 1.38 10.15 -40.11
C GLU A 269 1.90 9.68 -41.49
N GLY A 270 2.79 8.68 -41.49
CA GLY A 270 3.31 8.05 -42.72
C GLY A 270 4.63 8.58 -43.28
N THR A 271 5.31 9.52 -42.59
CA THR A 271 6.69 9.93 -42.92
C THR A 271 7.71 9.27 -41.99
N ALA A 272 8.94 9.03 -42.44
CA ALA A 272 10.00 8.47 -41.59
C ALA A 272 10.28 9.33 -40.34
N GLU A 273 10.17 10.66 -40.47
CA GLU A 273 10.23 11.59 -39.34
C GLU A 273 9.01 11.45 -38.42
N GLY A 274 7.81 11.23 -38.99
CA GLY A 274 6.58 10.94 -38.26
C GLY A 274 6.66 9.64 -37.46
N GLU A 275 7.25 8.58 -38.00
CA GLU A 275 7.45 7.30 -37.28
C GLU A 275 8.42 7.45 -36.09
N VAL A 276 9.49 8.23 -36.24
CA VAL A 276 10.43 8.52 -35.15
C VAL A 276 9.75 9.35 -34.06
N LEU A 277 8.99 10.39 -34.45
CA LEU A 277 8.19 11.20 -33.52
C LEU A 277 7.12 10.36 -32.82
N GLN A 278 6.46 9.44 -33.53
CA GLN A 278 5.48 8.52 -32.94
C GLN A 278 6.14 7.58 -31.93
N ARG A 279 7.32 7.01 -32.21
CA ARG A 279 8.06 6.19 -31.22
C ARG A 279 8.53 6.99 -30.01
N MET A 280 8.81 8.29 -30.17
CA MET A 280 9.11 9.17 -29.03
C MET A 280 7.88 9.44 -28.16
N ARG A 281 6.67 9.32 -28.71
CA ARG A 281 5.38 9.55 -28.03
C ARG A 281 4.73 8.29 -27.45
N ARG A 282 5.20 7.09 -27.83
CA ARG A 282 4.65 5.83 -27.32
C ARG A 282 5.15 5.56 -25.92
N ASP A 283 4.23 5.08 -25.09
CA ASP A 283 4.55 4.57 -23.77
C ASP A 283 4.69 3.05 -23.82
N LEU A 284 5.60 2.51 -23.02
CA LEU A 284 5.78 1.09 -22.78
C LEU A 284 5.17 0.74 -21.43
N ARG A 285 4.17 -0.14 -21.43
CA ARG A 285 3.67 -0.82 -20.23
C ARG A 285 4.47 -2.09 -20.01
N VAL A 286 5.07 -2.21 -18.83
CA VAL A 286 5.87 -3.36 -18.41
C VAL A 286 5.15 -4.04 -17.26
N GLU A 287 4.79 -5.31 -17.45
CA GLU A 287 4.17 -6.13 -16.41
C GLU A 287 5.14 -7.19 -15.89
N MET A 288 5.26 -7.26 -14.57
CA MET A 288 6.18 -8.17 -13.88
C MET A 288 5.49 -8.87 -12.70
N ALA A 289 5.87 -10.11 -12.42
CA ALA A 289 5.42 -10.84 -11.24
C ALA A 289 6.60 -11.20 -10.34
N ALA A 290 6.43 -10.97 -9.04
CA ALA A 290 7.37 -11.37 -8.00
C ALA A 290 7.02 -12.77 -7.49
N SER A 291 8.04 -13.55 -7.11
CA SER A 291 7.81 -14.88 -6.51
C SER A 291 7.77 -14.82 -4.97
N ALA A 292 8.34 -13.76 -4.39
CA ALA A 292 8.33 -13.54 -2.95
C ALA A 292 8.36 -12.03 -2.65
N VAL A 293 7.90 -11.67 -1.45
CA VAL A 293 7.84 -10.28 -0.98
C VAL A 293 8.48 -10.19 0.39
N GLY A 294 9.30 -9.16 0.56
CA GLY A 294 9.89 -8.75 1.82
C GLY A 294 9.52 -7.31 2.16
N PHE A 295 9.69 -6.95 3.42
CA PHE A 295 9.51 -5.60 3.92
C PHE A 295 10.75 -5.23 4.72
N CYS A 296 11.21 -3.99 4.58
CA CYS A 296 12.35 -3.51 5.36
C CYS A 296 12.25 -2.01 5.62
N PHE A 297 13.00 -1.57 6.64
CA PHE A 297 13.37 -0.18 6.78
C PHE A 297 14.67 0.05 6.01
N LEU A 298 14.77 1.17 5.30
CA LEU A 298 15.98 1.59 4.62
C LEU A 298 17.13 1.73 5.64
N PRO A 299 18.34 1.22 5.31
CA PRO A 299 19.49 1.34 6.17
C PRO A 299 19.94 2.80 6.23
N GLY A 300 19.71 3.45 7.38
CA GLY A 300 20.24 4.78 7.68
C GLY A 300 19.20 5.89 7.69
N LYS A 301 18.48 6.01 8.81
CA LYS A 301 18.41 7.20 9.68
C LYS A 301 17.76 6.80 11.01
#